data_AF-A0A520AJ99-F1
#
_entry.id   AF-A0A520AJ99-F1
#
_cell.length_a   1.000
_cell.length_b   1.000
_cell.length_c   1.000
_cell.angle_alpha   90.00
_cell.angle_beta   90.00
_cell.angle_gamma   90.00
#
_symmetry.space_group_name_H-M   'P 1'
#
loop_
_entity.id
_entity.type
_entity.pdbx_description
1 polymer ?
#
loop_
_entity_poly.entity_id
_entity_poly.type
_entity_poly.pdbx_seq_one_letter_code
_entity_poly.pdbx_strand_id
1 'polypeptide(L)' 'QSVTLVTDVDADADDGQDRRLGGLTLTAYKLPRGTIASYYPECNVLVPIGHHDQLSKTPASKSVPVRVEAG' A
#
# COMPACT_ATOMS: atom_id res chain seq x y z
N GLN A 1 6.44 10.16 15.79
CA GLN A 1 6.79 10.64 14.44
C GLN A 1 5.77 10.06 13.49
N SER A 2 5.09 10.90 12.71
CA SER A 2 4.17 10.43 11.67
C SER A 2 4.94 9.96 10.44
N VAL A 3 4.37 9.02 9.70
CA VAL A 3 4.91 8.54 8.41
C VAL A 3 3.86 8.69 7.32
N THR A 4 4.35 8.69 6.09
CA THR A 4 3.51 8.57 4.89
C THR A 4 3.81 7.23 4.24
N LEU A 5 2.77 6.47 3.89
CA LEU A 5 2.87 5.33 3.01
C LEU A 5 2.60 5.77 1.58
N VAL A 6 3.45 5.33 0.65
CA VAL A 6 3.35 5.64 -0.78
C VAL A 6 3.32 4.32 -1.54
N THR A 7 2.34 4.13 -2.42
CA THR A 7 2.27 2.93 -3.25
C THR A 7 3.48 2.87 -4.20
N ASP A 8 4.12 1.71 -4.27
CA ASP A 8 5.32 1.46 -5.07
C ASP A 8 5.06 0.26 -5.98
N VAL A 9 4.62 0.52 -7.20
CA VAL A 9 4.19 -0.51 -8.15
C VAL A 9 5.09 -0.50 -9.38
N ASP A 10 5.20 -1.65 -10.04
CA ASP A 10 5.86 -1.74 -11.33
C ASP A 10 5.03 -1.11 -12.46
N ALA A 11 5.62 -0.99 -13.64
CA ALA A 11 4.99 -0.36 -14.79
C ALA A 11 3.72 -1.07 -15.27
N ASP A 12 3.54 -2.36 -14.97
CA ASP A 12 2.34 -3.13 -15.36
C ASP A 12 1.14 -2.79 -14.46
N ALA A 13 1.40 -2.46 -13.19
CA ALA A 13 0.39 -2.07 -12.21
C ALA A 13 0.25 -0.54 -12.03
N ASP A 14 1.16 0.25 -12.63
CA ASP A 14 1.12 1.71 -12.61
C ASP A 14 -0.02 2.24 -13.50
N ASP A 15 -0.99 2.91 -12.87
CA ASP A 15 -2.09 3.59 -13.54
C ASP A 15 -1.94 5.12 -13.54
N GLY A 16 -0.73 5.61 -13.25
CA GLY A 16 -0.37 7.03 -13.23
C GLY A 16 -0.86 7.79 -12.01
N GLN A 17 -1.43 7.12 -11.01
CA GLN A 17 -1.92 7.78 -9.79
C GLN A 17 -0.90 7.74 -8.65
N ASP A 18 -0.55 8.92 -8.15
CA ASP A 18 0.26 9.10 -6.94
C ASP A 18 -0.59 8.82 -5.69
N ARG A 19 -0.52 7.58 -5.20
CA ARG A 19 -1.27 7.12 -4.02
C ARG A 19 -0.43 7.27 -2.76
N ARG A 20 -0.94 8.08 -1.83
CA ARG A 20 -0.25 8.43 -0.59
C ARG A 20 -1.22 8.47 0.58
N LEU A 21 -0.76 7.99 1.74
CA LEU A 21 -1.51 8.07 3.00
C LEU A 21 -0.59 8.54 4.12
N GLY A 22 -0.78 9.79 4.55
CA GLY A 22 -0.02 10.42 5.64
C GLY A 22 -0.70 10.33 7.01
N GLY A 23 -0.05 10.89 8.02
CA GLY A 23 -0.60 10.96 9.39
C GLY A 23 -0.60 9.64 10.15
N LEU A 24 0.12 8.63 9.65
CA LEU A 24 0.17 7.30 10.24
C LEU A 24 1.23 7.22 11.34
N THR A 25 0.98 6.39 12.35
CA THR A 25 1.96 6.06 13.39
C THR A 25 2.43 4.62 13.21
N LEU A 26 3.74 4.40 13.25
CA LEU A 26 4.30 3.04 13.23
C LEU A 26 4.28 2.43 14.63
N THR A 27 3.70 1.24 14.74
CA THR A 27 3.69 0.43 15.95
C THR A 27 4.48 -0.84 15.69
N ALA A 28 5.47 -1.14 16.54
CA ALA A 28 6.25 -2.35 16.41
C ALA A 28 5.37 -3.59 16.61
N TYR A 29 5.45 -4.55 15.69
CA TYR A 29 4.73 -5.81 15.74
C TYR A 29 5.60 -6.95 15.24
N LYS A 30 5.29 -8.19 15.63
CA LYS A 30 6.03 -9.38 15.21
C LYS A 30 5.63 -9.76 13.77
N LEU A 31 6.14 -9.02 12.80
CA LEU A 31 5.97 -9.25 11.36
C LEU A 31 7.31 -9.64 10.71
N PRO A 32 7.29 -10.35 9.58
CA PRO A 32 8.48 -10.54 8.76
C PRO A 32 9.11 -9.20 8.37
N ARG A 33 10.44 -9.21 8.18
CA ARG A 33 11.17 -8.02 7.74
C ARG A 33 10.65 -7.56 6.38
N GLY A 34 10.36 -6.27 6.25
CA GLY A 34 9.84 -5.67 5.02
C GLY A 34 8.32 -5.73 4.89
N THR A 35 7.61 -6.24 5.89
CA THR A 35 6.15 -6.25 5.92
C THR A 35 5.63 -5.22 6.91
N ILE A 36 4.57 -4.51 6.52
CA ILE A 36 3.73 -3.72 7.41
C ILE A 36 2.31 -4.26 7.35
N ALA A 37 1.55 -4.03 8.43
CA ALA A 37 0.11 -4.27 8.44
C ALA A 37 -0.59 -2.93 8.63
N SER A 38 -1.74 -2.79 8.01
CA SER A 38 -2.60 -1.62 8.16
C SER A 38 -4.07 -2.03 8.18
N TYR A 39 -4.94 -1.07 8.46
CA TYR A 39 -6.37 -1.32 8.61
C TYR A 39 -7.14 -0.98 7.34
N TYR A 40 -8.14 -1.82 7.07
CA TYR A 40 -9.23 -1.56 6.15
C TYR A 40 -10.35 -0.85 6.92
N PRO A 41 -10.97 0.21 6.38
CA PRO A 41 -10.84 0.73 5.00
C PRO A 41 -9.79 1.83 4.80
N GLU A 42 -9.10 2.28 5.84
CA GLU A 42 -8.25 3.48 5.84
C GLU A 42 -7.13 3.42 4.79
N CYS A 43 -6.58 2.23 4.53
CA CYS A 43 -5.49 2.04 3.56
C CYS A 43 -5.95 1.69 2.14
N ASN A 44 -7.26 1.69 1.85
CA ASN A 44 -7.75 1.42 0.49
C ASN A 44 -7.24 2.41 -0.54
N VAL A 45 -6.93 3.65 -0.13
CA VAL A 45 -6.35 4.68 -1.00
C VAL A 45 -5.02 4.24 -1.62
N LEU A 46 -4.32 3.30 -0.98
CA LEU A 46 -3.04 2.77 -1.45
C LEU A 46 -3.21 1.64 -2.48
N VAL A 47 -4.41 1.08 -2.66
CA VAL A 47 -4.63 -0.06 -3.55
C VAL A 47 -4.66 0.41 -5.02
N PRO A 48 -3.70 -0.01 -5.86
CA PRO A 48 -3.75 0.23 -7.30
C PRO A 48 -4.83 -0.64 -7.94
N ILE A 49 -5.75 -0.02 -8.69
CA ILE A 49 -6.86 -0.74 -9.33
C ILE A 49 -6.35 -1.62 -10.48
N GLY A 50 -5.28 -1.20 -11.17
CA GLY A 50 -4.62 -2.00 -12.21
C GLY A 50 -3.96 -3.28 -11.68
N HIS A 51 -3.62 -3.33 -10.39
CA HIS A 51 -3.07 -4.54 -9.78
C HIS A 51 -4.20 -5.46 -9.30
N HIS A 52 -4.68 -6.29 -10.21
CA HIS A 52 -5.75 -7.24 -9.93
C HIS A 52 -5.47 -8.59 -10.58
N ASP A 53 -6.16 -9.63 -10.11
CA ASP A 53 -6.18 -10.92 -10.80
C ASP A 53 -6.70 -10.77 -12.24
N GLN A 54 -6.05 -11.44 -13.20
CA GLN A 54 -6.33 -11.22 -14.63
C GLN A 54 -7.74 -11.63 -15.04
N LEU A 55 -8.29 -12.69 -14.43
CA LEU A 55 -9.57 -13.27 -14.82
C LEU A 55 -10.73 -12.68 -14.00
N SER A 56 -10.65 -12.75 -12.68
CA SER A 56 -11.73 -12.32 -11.77
C SER A 56 -11.79 -10.81 -11.59
N LYS A 57 -10.71 -10.09 -11.91
CA LYS A 57 -10.54 -8.65 -11.65
C LYS A 57 -10.57 -8.31 -10.16
N THR A 58 -10.32 -9.29 -9.29
CA THR A 58 -10.21 -9.06 -7.84
C THR A 58 -8.93 -8.26 -7.55
N PRO A 59 -9.00 -7.10 -6.88
CA PRO A 59 -7.82 -6.30 -6.54
C PRO A 59 -6.86 -7.05 -5.60
N ALA A 60 -5.55 -6.84 -5.78
CA ALA A 60 -4.49 -7.40 -4.95
C ALA A 60 -4.33 -6.67 -3.59
N SER A 61 -5.42 -6.42 -2.88
CA SER A 61 -5.46 -5.56 -1.69
C SER A 61 -4.69 -6.07 -0.46
N LYS A 62 -4.33 -7.35 -0.43
CA LYS A 62 -3.55 -7.96 0.67
C LYS A 62 -2.03 -7.91 0.45
N SER A 63 -1.59 -7.46 -0.72
CA SER A 63 -0.17 -7.39 -1.08
C SER A 63 0.07 -6.16 -1.93
N VAL A 64 -0.12 -4.99 -1.32
CA VAL A 64 0.20 -3.70 -1.95
C VAL A 64 1.64 -3.36 -1.59
N PRO A 65 2.57 -3.27 -2.56
CA PRO A 65 3.90 -2.80 -2.26
C PRO A 65 3.87 -1.29 -1.99
N VAL A 66 4.56 -0.89 -0.93
CA VAL A 66 4.59 0.49 -0.45
C VAL A 66 5.98 0.85 0.05
N ARG A 67 6.29 2.14 -0.02
CA ARG A 67 7.47 2.75 0.61
C ARG A 67 7.03 3.59 1.80
N VAL A 68 7.80 3.50 2.88
CA VAL A 68 7.63 4.35 4.06
C VAL A 68 8.47 5.60 3.87
N GLU A 69 7.83 6.76 3.95
CA GLU A 69 8.48 8.06 3.92
C GLU A 69 8.31 8.77 5.26
N ALA A 70 9.33 9.53 5.68
CA ALA A 70 9.21 10.41 6.83
C ALA A 70 8.13 11.46 6.53
N GLY A 71 7.23 11.65 7.51
CA GLY A 71 6.24 12.73 7.47
C GLY A 71 6.84 14.08 7.81
#